data_AF-A0A937VRT2-F1
#
_entry.id   AF-A0A937VRT2-F1
#
_cell.length_a   1.000
_cell.length_b   1.000
_cell.length_c   1.000
_cell.angle_alpha   90.00
_cell.angle_beta   90.00
_cell.angle_gamma   90.00
#
_symmetry.space_group_name_H-M   'P 1'
#
loop_
_entity.id
_entity.type
_entity.pdbx_description
1 polymer ?
#
loop_
_entity_poly.entity_id
_entity_poly.type
_entity_poly.pdbx_seq_one_letter_code
_entity_poly.pdbx_strand_id
1 'polypeptide(L)' 'MNADAFLHHLMSSPDYENQIVHVQHIPACKARFGQLDMPLPPALEARLESLGISSPYSHQAMAVNLTRE' A
#
# COMPACT_ATOMS: atom_id res chain seq x y z
N MET A 1 -6.90 6.39 12.52
CA MET A 1 -7.84 5.39 13.08
C MET A 1 -7.03 4.41 13.91
N ASN A 2 -7.46 4.06 15.12
CA ASN A 2 -6.85 3.00 15.93
C ASN A 2 -7.78 1.78 15.88
N ALA A 3 -7.48 0.86 14.96
CA ALA A 3 -8.33 -0.31 14.73
C ALA A 3 -8.33 -1.26 15.94
N ASP A 4 -7.17 -1.43 16.59
CA ASP A 4 -7.03 -2.29 17.77
C ASP A 4 -7.92 -1.81 18.93
N ALA A 5 -7.89 -0.50 19.22
CA ALA A 5 -8.73 0.08 20.27
C ALA A 5 -10.24 -0.10 19.98
N PHE A 6 -10.63 0.00 18.71
CA PHE A 6 -12.01 -0.20 18.29
C PHE A 6 -12.44 -1.67 18.42
N LEU A 7 -11.58 -2.62 18.01
CA LEU A 7 -11.85 -4.04 18.18
C LEU A 7 -11.94 -4.42 19.66
N HIS A 8 -11.06 -3.88 20.51
CA HIS A 8 -11.15 -4.05 21.96
C HIS A 8 -12.47 -3.54 22.53
N HIS A 9 -12.92 -2.36 22.09
CA HIS A 9 -14.20 -1.81 22.50
C HIS A 9 -15.37 -2.74 22.12
N LEU A 10 -15.40 -3.23 20.87
CA LEU A 10 -16.43 -4.17 20.41
C LEU A 10 -16.43 -5.48 21.21
N MET A 11 -15.26 -6.05 21.47
CA MET A 11 -15.14 -7.28 22.26
C MET A 11 -15.59 -7.11 23.72
N SER A 12 -15.50 -5.89 24.26
CA SER A 12 -15.91 -5.56 25.63
C SER A 12 -17.39 -5.15 25.76
N SER A 13 -18.11 -5.02 24.64
CA SER A 13 -19.51 -4.57 24.64
C SER A 13 -20.44 -5.75 24.96
N PRO A 14 -21.32 -5.65 25.97
CA PRO A 14 -22.29 -6.70 26.30
C PRO A 14 -23.19 -7.09 25.13
N ASP A 15 -23.56 -6.12 24.30
CA ASP A 15 -24.45 -6.33 23.15
C ASP A 15 -23.74 -7.01 21.96
N TYR A 16 -22.41 -7.08 21.99
CA TYR A 16 -21.57 -7.57 20.90
C TYR A 16 -20.61 -8.69 21.33
N GLU A 17 -20.72 -9.12 22.59
CA GLU A 17 -19.88 -10.14 23.18
C GLU A 17 -20.03 -11.46 22.40
N ASN A 18 -18.90 -12.13 22.14
CA ASN A 18 -18.84 -13.42 21.44
C ASN A 18 -19.35 -13.44 19.99
N GLN A 19 -19.60 -12.29 19.35
CA GLN A 19 -20.01 -12.25 17.93
C GLN A 19 -18.84 -12.28 16.93
N ILE A 20 -17.62 -11.97 17.39
CA ILE A 20 -16.42 -12.01 16.54
C ILE A 20 -15.89 -13.45 16.47
N VAL A 21 -16.06 -14.10 15.32
CA VAL A 21 -15.59 -15.49 15.11
C VAL A 21 -14.13 -15.59 14.69
N HIS A 22 -13.54 -14.50 14.16
CA HIS A 22 -12.16 -14.48 13.70
C HIS A 22 -11.58 -13.07 13.71
N VAL A 23 -10.33 -12.94 14.16
CA VAL A 23 -9.51 -11.74 14.00
C VAL A 23 -8.19 -12.14 13.37
N GLN A 24 -7.86 -11.49 12.25
CA GLN A 24 -6.58 -11.68 11.57
C GLN A 24 -5.80 -10.36 11.59
N HIS A 25 -4.64 -10.38 12.22
CA HIS A 25 -3.69 -9.27 12.12
C HIS A 25 -2.80 -9.50 10.88
N ILE A 26 -2.82 -8.55 9.96
CA ILE A 26 -1.95 -8.56 8.79
C ILE A 26 -0.73 -7.66 9.10
N PRO A 27 0.49 -8.20 9.10
CA PRO A 27 1.67 -7.42 9.44
C PRO A 27 1.92 -6.32 8.40
N ALA A 28 2.46 -5.19 8.87
CA ALA A 28 2.87 -4.11 7.99
C ALA A 28 3.95 -4.60 6.99
N CYS A 29 3.78 -4.25 5.72
CA CYS A 29 4.75 -4.55 4.68
C CYS A 29 5.45 -3.26 4.25
N LYS A 30 6.79 -3.26 4.29
CA LYS A 30 7.57 -2.12 3.79
C LYS A 30 7.39 -1.99 2.28
N ALA A 31 7.31 -0.74 1.82
CA ALA A 31 7.35 -0.41 0.41
C ALA A 31 8.57 -1.06 -0.27
N ARG A 32 8.34 -1.64 -1.45
CA ARG A 32 9.40 -2.12 -2.35
C ARG A 32 9.33 -1.33 -3.64
N PHE A 33 10.46 -0.77 -4.04
CA PHE A 33 10.59 0.02 -5.25
C PHE A 33 11.27 -0.80 -6.34
N GLY A 34 11.01 -0.46 -7.60
CA GLY A 34 11.67 -1.05 -8.76
C GLY A 34 12.41 0.00 -9.56
N GLN A 35 13.16 -0.45 -10.56
CA GLN A 35 13.89 0.42 -11.48
C GLN A 35 13.32 0.25 -12.88
N LEU A 36 13.24 1.36 -13.62
CA LEU A 36 12.86 1.32 -15.02
C LEU A 36 14.10 1.00 -15.86
N ASP A 37 13.96 0.12 -16.86
CA ASP A 37 15.08 -0.25 -17.74
C ASP A 37 15.45 0.91 -18.67
N MET A 38 14.47 1.77 -18.98
CA MET A 38 14.64 3.02 -19.72
C MET A 38 14.00 4.18 -18.95
N PRO A 39 14.64 5.37 -18.91
CA PRO A 39 14.10 6.52 -18.20
C PRO A 39 12.74 6.94 -18.77
N LEU A 40 11.96 7.67 -17.97
CA LEU A 40 10.73 8.27 -18.49
C LEU A 40 11.08 9.53 -19.29
N PRO A 41 10.22 9.96 -20.22
CA PRO A 41 10.31 11.29 -20.78
C PRO A 41 10.36 12.36 -19.68
N PRO A 42 11.23 13.40 -19.76
CA PRO A 42 11.43 14.37 -18.68
C PRO A 42 10.15 15.07 -18.20
N ALA A 43 9.20 15.31 -19.12
CA ALA A 43 7.91 15.90 -18.78
C ALA A 43 7.07 14.99 -17.86
N LEU A 44 7.18 13.67 -18.00
CA LEU A 44 6.48 12.71 -17.15
C LEU A 44 7.18 12.59 -15.78
N GLU A 45 8.52 12.58 -15.74
CA GLU A 45 9.27 12.58 -14.48
C GLU A 45 8.90 13.80 -13.61
N ALA A 46 8.95 15.00 -14.20
CA ALA A 46 8.59 16.23 -13.49
C ALA A 46 7.14 16.22 -12.97
N ARG A 47 6.21 15.60 -13.72
CA ARG A 47 4.82 15.45 -13.27
C ARG A 47 4.68 14.46 -12.12
N LEU A 48 5.36 13.32 -12.17
CA LEU A 48 5.36 12.34 -11.08
C LEU A 48 5.96 12.93 -9.80
N GLU A 49 7.07 13.66 -9.91
CA GLU A 49 7.68 14.36 -8.78
C GLU A 49 6.73 15.40 -8.17
N SER A 50 6.03 16.18 -9.00
CA SER A 50 5.04 17.16 -8.52
C SER A 50 3.87 16.52 -7.76
N LEU A 51 3.61 15.23 -7.99
CA LEU A 51 2.62 14.42 -7.28
C LEU A 51 3.20 13.71 -6.05
N GLY A 52 4.48 13.93 -5.74
CA GLY A 52 5.18 13.25 -4.63
C GLY A 52 5.60 11.81 -4.95
N ILE A 53 5.60 11.43 -6.24
CA ILE A 53 6.01 10.10 -6.70
C ILE A 53 7.47 10.19 -7.15
N SER A 54 8.39 9.81 -6.26
CA SER A 54 9.84 9.84 -6.52
C SER A 54 10.41 8.53 -7.09
N SER A 55 9.72 7.40 -6.89
CA SER A 55 10.15 6.10 -7.41
C SER A 55 8.94 5.17 -7.59
N PRO A 56 8.84 4.44 -8.71
CA PRO A 56 7.78 3.46 -8.92
C PRO A 56 7.94 2.27 -7.96
N TYR A 57 6.82 1.77 -7.44
CA TYR A 57 6.81 0.49 -6.73
C TYR A 57 7.30 -0.64 -7.64
N SER A 58 7.82 -1.72 -7.06
CA SER A 58 8.41 -2.83 -7.84
C SER A 58 7.46 -3.38 -8.92
N HIS A 59 6.16 -3.47 -8.62
CA HIS A 59 5.16 -3.92 -9.58
C HIS A 59 4.88 -2.90 -10.69
N GLN A 60 4.96 -1.60 -10.39
CA GLN A 60 4.78 -0.53 -11.40
C GLN A 60 5.98 -0.50 -12.35
N ALA A 61 7.20 -0.58 -11.81
CA ALA A 61 8.41 -0.62 -12.62
C ALA A 61 8.41 -1.83 -13.57
N MET A 62 8.08 -3.01 -13.03
CA MET A 62 7.93 -4.24 -13.81
C MET A 62 6.89 -4.08 -14.93
N ALA A 63 5.72 -3.54 -14.64
CA ALA A 63 4.67 -3.32 -15.64
C ALA A 63 5.12 -2.38 -16.76
N VAL A 64 5.79 -1.27 -16.42
CA VAL A 64 6.30 -0.30 -17.40
C VAL A 64 7.38 -0.93 -18.28
N ASN A 65 8.32 -1.66 -17.69
CA ASN A 65 9.40 -2.32 -18.44
C ASN A 65 8.83 -3.35 -19.42
N LEU A 66 7.94 -4.24 -18.96
CA LEU A 66 7.29 -5.24 -19.82
C LEU A 66 6.44 -4.64 -20.95
N THR A 67 5.89 -3.43 -20.75
CA THR A 67 5.12 -2.75 -21.81
C THR A 67 6.02 -2.15 -22.89
N ARG A 68 7.31 -1.97 -22.61
CA ARG A 68 8.30 -1.33 -23.50
C ARG A 68 9.23 -2.33 -24.20
N GLU A 69 9.12 -3.62 -23.86
CA GLU A 69 9.71 -4.73 -24.63
C GLU A 69 9.04 -4.84 -26.01
#